data_AF-A0AAD9KWL8-F1
#
_entry.id   AF-A0AAD9KWL8-F1
#
_cell.length_a   1.000
_cell.length_b   1.000
_cell.length_c   1.000
_cell.angle_alpha   90.00
_cell.angle_beta   90.00
_cell.angle_gamma   90.00
#
_symmetry.space_group_name_H-M   'P 1'
#
loop_
_entity.id
_entity.type
_entity.pdbx_description
1 polymer ?
#
loop_
_entity_poly.entity_id
_entity_poly.type
_entity_poly.pdbx_seq_one_letter_code
_entity_poly.pdbx_strand_id
1 'polypeptide(L)'
;MNPFTSPGGLALLLAVKGNANSAMETLNMSTIPLLDSVVPVIADIRRHKGRFKCMFGGVITTFKEYVSDYRNEIDFREPITILKQHITQQGLRLIDFFKQLDKDGSGSISRDEFVFGLKELNVPLTTSQLDRLIADMDTNCDGEVDYGELIVADTEYRRTLRKKAAAVAEAEVDS
;
A
#
# COMPACT_ATOMS: atom_id res chain seq x y z
N MET A 1 15.61 24.98 17.07
CA MET A 1 14.54 24.83 16.05
C MET A 1 15.11 25.33 14.74
N ASN A 2 15.05 24.53 13.67
CA ASN A 2 15.37 25.02 12.32
C ASN A 2 14.03 25.26 11.58
N PRO A 3 13.74 26.47 11.06
CA PRO A 3 12.37 26.92 10.74
C PRO A 3 11.97 26.79 9.25
N PHE A 4 12.65 25.95 8.45
CA PHE A 4 12.57 26.03 6.97
C PHE A 4 12.02 24.80 6.22
N THR A 5 11.46 23.79 6.90
CA THR A 5 11.14 22.50 6.27
C THR A 5 9.70 22.34 5.75
N SER A 6 9.04 23.37 5.17
CA SER A 6 7.76 23.10 4.48
C SER A 6 7.22 24.12 3.47
N PRO A 7 7.48 25.44 3.57
CA PRO A 7 6.86 26.38 2.64
C PRO A 7 7.25 26.13 1.18
N GLY A 8 8.51 25.73 0.93
CA GLY A 8 9.00 25.39 -0.41
C GLY A 8 8.38 24.11 -0.97
N GLY A 9 8.24 23.06 -0.16
CA GLY A 9 7.61 21.81 -0.60
C GLY A 9 6.12 21.97 -0.90
N LEU A 10 5.40 22.75 -0.09
CA LEU A 10 4.01 23.10 -0.36
C LEU A 10 3.87 23.97 -1.62
N ALA A 11 4.77 24.95 -1.82
CA ALA A 11 4.75 25.80 -3.01
C ALA A 11 4.98 24.98 -4.29
N LEU A 12 5.89 24.00 -4.28
CA LEU A 12 6.09 23.09 -5.40
C LEU A 12 4.84 22.24 -5.67
N LEU A 13 4.21 21.68 -4.63
CA LEU A 13 2.97 20.92 -4.79
C LEU A 13 1.82 21.76 -5.32
N LEU A 14 1.65 22.99 -4.82
CA LEU A 14 0.62 23.90 -5.32
C LEU A 14 0.89 24.35 -6.76
N ALA A 15 2.15 24.56 -7.14
CA ALA A 15 2.53 24.86 -8.52
C ALA A 15 2.19 23.70 -9.47
N VAL A 16 2.40 22.45 -9.04
CA VAL A 16 2.01 21.26 -9.80
C VAL A 16 0.50 21.14 -9.91
N LYS A 17 -0.22 21.41 -8.81
CA LYS A 17 -1.69 21.39 -8.78
C LYS A 17 -2.29 22.46 -9.69
N GLY A 18 -1.75 23.67 -9.66
CA GLY A 18 -2.23 24.82 -10.45
C GLY A 18 -1.92 24.73 -11.94
N ASN A 19 -0.99 23.87 -12.35
CA ASN A 19 -0.63 23.68 -13.75
C ASN A 19 -1.19 22.37 -14.32
N ALA A 20 -2.44 22.44 -14.79
CA ALA A 20 -3.15 21.31 -15.41
C ALA A 20 -2.37 20.70 -16.60
N ASN A 21 -1.65 21.53 -17.37
CA ASN A 21 -0.86 21.12 -18.53
C ASN A 21 0.55 20.63 -18.18
N SER A 22 0.95 20.67 -16.90
CA SER A 22 2.27 20.18 -16.50
C SER A 22 2.36 18.66 -16.71
N ALA A 23 3.33 18.24 -17.52
CA ALA A 23 3.68 16.82 -17.75
C ALA A 23 4.48 16.21 -16.59
N MET A 24 4.50 16.85 -15.42
CA MET A 24 5.34 16.44 -14.31
C MET A 24 4.78 15.18 -13.65
N GLU A 25 5.49 14.07 -13.82
CA GLU A 25 5.09 12.77 -13.30
C GLU A 25 5.73 12.43 -11.95
N THR A 26 6.91 13.00 -11.63
CA THR A 26 7.58 12.75 -10.35
C THR A 26 8.13 14.04 -9.75
N LEU A 27 7.88 14.25 -8.47
CA LEU A 27 8.49 15.29 -7.64
C LEU A 27 9.32 14.64 -6.54
N ASN A 28 10.64 14.72 -6.64
CA ASN A 28 11.55 14.19 -5.63
C ASN A 28 11.97 15.29 -4.66
N MET A 29 11.52 15.17 -3.43
CA MET A 29 11.89 16.01 -2.30
C MET A 29 12.33 15.14 -1.11
N SER A 30 12.91 13.95 -1.37
CA SER A 30 13.24 12.94 -0.35
C SER A 30 14.19 13.41 0.76
N THR A 31 14.88 14.52 0.57
CA THR A 31 15.73 15.16 1.60
C THR A 31 15.01 16.26 2.37
N ILE A 32 13.78 16.59 1.97
CA ILE A 32 12.95 17.65 2.52
C ILE A 32 11.79 16.97 3.25
N PRO A 33 11.78 17.00 4.59
CA PRO A 33 10.59 16.60 5.31
C PRO A 33 9.48 17.63 5.07
N LEU A 34 8.22 17.21 5.03
CA LEU A 34 7.07 18.08 4.75
C LEU A 34 6.10 18.16 5.93
N LEU A 35 5.30 19.22 6.02
CA LEU A 35 4.22 19.26 7.02
C LEU A 35 3.07 18.34 6.64
N ASP A 36 2.38 17.79 7.62
CA ASP A 36 1.14 17.02 7.44
C ASP A 36 0.09 17.74 6.58
N SER A 37 0.00 19.07 6.70
CA SER A 37 -0.86 19.94 5.90
C SER A 37 -0.68 19.81 4.38
N VAL A 38 0.41 19.21 3.88
CA VAL A 38 0.66 19.05 2.43
C VAL A 38 0.07 17.75 1.85
N VAL A 39 -0.25 16.77 2.69
CA VAL A 39 -0.76 15.46 2.29
C VAL A 39 -2.05 15.55 1.45
N PRO A 40 -3.07 16.37 1.82
CA PRO A 40 -4.26 16.52 0.99
C PRO A 40 -3.97 17.12 -0.40
N VAL A 41 -2.92 17.93 -0.52
CA VAL A 41 -2.51 18.53 -1.80
C VAL A 41 -1.92 17.45 -2.72
N ILE A 42 -1.07 16.54 -2.21
CA ILE A 42 -0.53 15.42 -2.98
C ILE A 42 -1.64 14.47 -3.46
N ALA A 43 -2.62 14.19 -2.59
CA ALA A 43 -3.75 13.33 -2.94
C ALA A 43 -4.61 13.93 -4.07
N ASP A 44 -4.86 15.24 -4.00
CA ASP A 44 -5.64 15.93 -5.01
C ASP A 44 -4.92 16.02 -6.37
N ILE A 45 -3.60 16.23 -6.36
CA ILE A 45 -2.79 16.17 -7.60
C ILE A 45 -2.89 14.78 -8.23
N ARG A 46 -2.82 13.70 -7.43
CA ARG A 46 -2.91 12.32 -7.95
C ARG A 46 -4.27 11.99 -8.58
N ARG A 47 -5.36 12.53 -8.04
CA ARG A 47 -6.71 12.33 -8.63
C ARG A 47 -6.80 12.90 -10.04
N HIS A 48 -6.17 14.04 -10.26
CA HIS A 48 -6.20 14.73 -11.56
C HIS A 48 -5.03 14.35 -12.47
N LYS A 49 -3.93 13.83 -11.89
CA LYS A 49 -2.72 13.38 -12.57
C LYS A 49 -2.37 11.97 -12.09
N GLY A 50 -3.07 10.96 -12.62
CA GLY A 50 -3.02 9.56 -12.18
C GLY A 50 -1.63 8.89 -12.16
N ARG A 51 -0.61 9.50 -12.77
CA ARG A 51 0.80 9.05 -12.74
C ARG A 51 1.71 9.85 -11.82
N PHE A 52 1.19 10.82 -11.07
CA PHE A 52 1.99 11.71 -10.23
C PHE A 52 2.54 11.00 -8.97
N LYS A 53 3.87 10.92 -8.87
CA LYS A 53 4.62 10.42 -7.73
C LYS A 53 5.28 11.57 -6.98
N CYS A 54 5.20 11.56 -5.65
CA CYS A 54 5.87 12.53 -4.81
C CYS A 54 6.65 11.76 -3.75
N MET A 55 7.94 12.07 -3.61
CA MET A 55 8.81 11.50 -2.59
C MET A 55 9.26 12.62 -1.66
N PHE A 56 9.30 12.36 -0.35
CA PHE A 56 9.69 13.36 0.64
C PHE A 56 10.33 12.73 1.86
N GLY A 57 11.16 13.51 2.55
CA GLY A 57 12.03 13.06 3.65
C GLY A 57 11.32 12.77 4.98
N GLY A 58 10.04 12.41 4.92
CA GLY A 58 9.16 12.22 6.08
C GLY A 58 8.16 13.35 6.27
N VAL A 59 7.13 13.09 7.07
CA VAL A 59 6.16 14.12 7.49
C VAL A 59 6.57 14.62 8.88
N ILE A 60 6.77 15.92 9.03
CA ILE A 60 6.97 16.60 10.31
C ILE A 60 5.64 17.24 10.69
N THR A 61 5.08 16.85 11.83
CA THR A 61 3.95 17.56 12.42
C THR A 61 4.47 18.68 13.32
N THR A 62 3.79 19.82 13.36
CA THR A 62 4.24 21.05 14.04
C THR A 62 4.41 20.92 15.56
N PHE A 63 4.17 19.75 16.15
CA PHE A 63 4.41 19.43 17.56
C PHE A 63 5.15 18.09 17.70
N LYS A 64 6.31 18.14 18.35
CA LYS A 64 7.42 17.18 18.26
C LYS A 64 7.37 15.99 19.24
N GLU A 65 6.17 15.59 19.68
CA GLU A 65 5.93 14.44 20.56
C GLU A 65 4.97 13.40 19.96
N TYR A 66 4.56 13.56 18.69
CA TYR A 66 3.45 12.83 18.08
C TYR A 66 3.86 11.88 16.94
N VAL A 67 5.04 11.24 17.03
CA VAL A 67 5.49 10.26 16.01
C VAL A 67 5.91 8.94 16.66
N SER A 68 5.06 8.42 17.54
CA SER A 68 4.95 6.97 17.75
C SER A 68 3.80 6.36 16.95
N ASP A 69 2.84 7.17 16.49
CA ASP A 69 1.51 6.68 16.09
C ASP A 69 1.15 6.85 14.60
N TYR A 70 1.99 7.51 13.78
CA TYR A 70 1.86 7.48 12.31
C TYR A 70 2.34 6.17 11.66
N ARG A 71 2.36 5.09 12.45
CA ARG A 71 2.51 3.72 11.94
C ARG A 71 1.20 3.20 11.33
N ASN A 72 0.09 3.89 11.58
CA ASN A 72 -1.22 3.58 11.04
C ASN A 72 -1.66 4.71 10.09
N GLU A 73 -2.15 4.33 8.91
CA GLU A 73 -2.78 5.16 7.85
C GLU A 73 -1.95 5.68 6.67
N ILE A 74 -0.67 5.33 6.54
CA ILE A 74 -0.06 5.26 5.20
C ILE A 74 0.91 4.07 5.14
N ASP A 75 0.35 2.86 5.15
CA ASP A 75 1.09 1.67 4.73
C ASP A 75 0.81 1.43 3.24
N PHE A 76 1.70 1.93 2.37
CA PHE A 76 1.66 1.74 0.91
C PHE A 76 2.02 0.32 0.47
N ARG A 77 2.30 -0.60 1.41
CA ARG A 77 2.55 -1.99 1.06
C ARG A 77 1.27 -2.61 0.52
N GLU A 78 1.39 -3.34 -0.58
CA GLU A 78 0.29 -4.12 -1.14
C GLU A 78 -0.28 -5.03 -0.03
N PRO A 79 -1.61 -5.09 0.18
CA PRO A 79 -2.21 -5.89 1.26
C PRO A 79 -1.73 -7.35 1.28
N ILE A 80 -1.56 -7.94 0.10
CA ILE A 80 -1.04 -9.30 -0.08
C ILE A 80 0.41 -9.45 0.42
N THR A 81 1.21 -8.38 0.38
CA THR A 81 2.59 -8.38 0.89
C THR A 81 2.60 -8.42 2.40
N ILE A 82 1.74 -7.61 3.04
CA ILE A 82 1.59 -7.59 4.50
C ILE A 82 1.14 -8.98 4.98
N LEU A 83 0.15 -9.56 4.31
CA LEU A 83 -0.35 -10.90 4.61
C LEU A 83 0.75 -11.96 4.46
N LYS A 84 1.45 -12.01 3.32
CA LYS A 84 2.51 -13.00 3.07
C LYS A 84 3.68 -12.86 4.03
N GLN A 85 4.05 -11.63 4.38
CA GLN A 85 5.08 -11.38 5.38
C GLN A 85 4.68 -11.96 6.74
N HIS A 86 3.44 -11.72 7.18
CA HIS A 86 2.94 -12.25 8.45
C HIS A 86 2.91 -13.78 8.47
N ILE A 87 2.41 -14.39 7.40
CA ILE A 87 2.35 -15.85 7.23
C ILE A 87 3.75 -16.47 7.29
N THR A 88 4.71 -15.87 6.59
CA THR A 88 6.11 -16.34 6.56
C THR A 88 6.77 -16.19 7.93
N GLN A 89 6.50 -15.09 8.65
CA GLN A 89 7.01 -14.86 10.01
C GLN A 89 6.49 -15.90 11.01
N GLN A 90 5.27 -16.40 10.81
CA GLN A 90 4.71 -17.48 11.63
C GLN A 90 5.15 -18.88 11.17
N GLY A 91 5.98 -18.98 10.12
CA GLY A 91 6.42 -20.26 9.57
C GLY A 91 5.30 -21.08 8.91
N LEU A 92 4.17 -20.43 8.60
CA LEU A 92 3.01 -21.05 7.96
C LEU A 92 3.14 -20.97 6.43
N ARG A 93 2.48 -21.88 5.72
CA ARG A 93 2.24 -21.70 4.28
C ARG A 93 0.95 -20.92 4.10
N LEU A 94 0.82 -20.24 2.95
CA LEU A 94 -0.38 -19.51 2.58
C LEU A 94 -1.64 -20.38 2.71
N ILE A 95 -1.58 -21.64 2.27
CA ILE A 95 -2.69 -22.60 2.37
C ILE A 95 -3.02 -22.93 3.83
N ASP A 96 -2.02 -23.08 4.71
CA ASP A 96 -2.25 -23.41 6.12
C ASP A 96 -2.91 -22.23 6.86
N PHE A 97 -2.54 -21.00 6.50
CA PHE A 97 -3.17 -19.79 7.01
C PHE A 97 -4.62 -19.67 6.55
N PHE A 98 -4.91 -19.92 5.27
CA PHE A 98 -6.28 -19.89 4.74
C PHE A 98 -7.17 -20.95 5.41
N LYS A 99 -6.63 -22.15 5.67
CA LYS A 99 -7.32 -23.18 6.45
C LYS A 99 -7.63 -22.79 7.90
N GLN A 100 -6.91 -21.85 8.48
CA GLN A 100 -7.20 -21.35 9.84
C GLN A 100 -8.31 -20.29 9.86
N LEU A 101 -8.47 -19.60 8.72
CA LEU A 101 -9.51 -18.59 8.51
C LEU A 101 -10.86 -19.23 8.14
N ASP A 102 -10.84 -20.27 7.30
CA ASP A 102 -11.99 -21.10 6.92
C ASP A 102 -12.49 -21.88 8.16
N LYS A 103 -13.43 -21.29 8.91
CA LYS A 103 -13.91 -21.86 10.18
C LYS A 103 -15.06 -22.84 9.96
N ASP A 104 -15.83 -22.62 8.90
CA ASP A 104 -16.96 -23.47 8.57
C ASP A 104 -16.58 -24.69 7.71
N GLY A 105 -15.36 -24.71 7.16
CA GLY A 105 -14.84 -25.80 6.34
C GLY A 105 -15.48 -25.86 4.96
N SER A 106 -16.04 -24.74 4.48
CA SER A 106 -16.66 -24.60 3.17
C SER A 106 -15.66 -24.76 2.03
N GLY A 107 -14.38 -24.44 2.30
CA GLY A 107 -13.31 -24.43 1.33
C GLY A 107 -13.25 -23.15 0.48
N SER A 108 -14.05 -22.15 0.84
CA SER A 108 -13.88 -20.74 0.48
C SER A 108 -13.68 -19.93 1.76
N ILE A 109 -13.26 -18.68 1.64
CA ILE A 109 -13.24 -17.75 2.77
C ILE A 109 -14.13 -16.58 2.44
N SER A 110 -15.19 -16.44 3.23
CA SER A 110 -16.08 -15.29 3.15
C SER A 110 -15.40 -14.02 3.69
N ARG A 111 -15.92 -12.86 3.31
CA ARG A 111 -15.44 -11.57 3.85
C ARG A 111 -15.47 -11.53 5.38
N ASP A 112 -16.51 -12.09 6.00
CA ASP A 112 -16.69 -12.08 7.44
C ASP A 112 -15.64 -12.96 8.14
N GLU A 113 -15.32 -14.12 7.58
CA GLU A 113 -14.24 -14.99 8.07
C GLU A 113 -12.87 -14.35 7.90
N PHE A 114 -12.64 -13.62 6.80
CA PHE A 114 -11.44 -12.81 6.62
C PHE A 114 -11.31 -11.74 7.69
N VAL A 115 -12.36 -10.96 7.94
CA VAL A 115 -12.35 -9.90 8.96
C VAL A 115 -12.12 -10.50 10.35
N PHE A 116 -12.82 -11.58 10.67
CA PHE A 116 -12.72 -12.21 11.98
C PHE A 116 -11.37 -12.87 12.20
N GLY A 117 -10.91 -13.67 11.24
CA GLY A 117 -9.66 -14.41 11.37
C GLY A 117 -8.42 -13.52 11.27
N LEU A 118 -8.44 -12.41 10.53
CA LEU A 118 -7.34 -11.43 10.57
C LEU A 118 -7.23 -10.73 11.93
N LYS A 119 -8.36 -10.49 12.60
CA LYS A 119 -8.37 -9.97 13.98
C LYS A 119 -7.85 -11.01 14.97
N GLU A 120 -8.27 -12.27 14.83
CA GLU A 120 -7.82 -13.39 15.68
C GLU A 120 -6.31 -13.63 15.55
N LEU A 121 -5.78 -13.56 14.32
CA LEU A 121 -4.36 -13.77 13.99
C LEU A 121 -3.52 -12.50 14.13
N ASN A 122 -4.12 -11.41 14.61
CA ASN A 122 -3.52 -10.10 14.85
C ASN A 122 -2.72 -9.58 13.63
N VAL A 123 -3.28 -9.74 12.43
CA VAL A 123 -2.65 -9.29 11.19
C VAL A 123 -2.85 -7.77 11.07
N PRO A 124 -1.80 -6.98 10.80
CA PRO A 124 -1.88 -5.52 10.75
C PRO A 124 -2.44 -5.04 9.40
N LEU A 125 -3.69 -5.41 9.08
CA LEU A 125 -4.42 -4.95 7.90
C LEU A 125 -5.59 -4.05 8.30
N THR A 126 -5.70 -2.90 7.64
CA THR A 126 -6.87 -2.02 7.77
C THR A 126 -8.05 -2.57 6.96
N THR A 127 -9.28 -2.21 7.32
CA THR A 127 -10.48 -2.64 6.59
C THR A 127 -10.43 -2.28 5.11
N SER A 128 -9.92 -1.09 4.76
CA SER A 128 -9.78 -0.70 3.35
C SER A 128 -8.71 -1.48 2.59
N GLN A 129 -7.65 -1.93 3.26
CA GLN A 129 -6.66 -2.83 2.66
C GLN A 129 -7.21 -4.24 2.50
N LEU A 130 -8.02 -4.70 3.45
CA LEU A 130 -8.72 -5.98 3.37
C LEU A 130 -9.69 -6.00 2.19
N ASP A 131 -10.51 -4.97 2.04
CA ASP A 131 -11.47 -4.89 0.94
C ASP A 131 -10.79 -4.91 -0.42
N ARG A 132 -9.63 -4.25 -0.54
CA ARG A 132 -8.79 -4.35 -1.75
C ARG A 132 -8.18 -5.74 -1.92
N LEU A 133 -7.68 -6.34 -0.85
CA LEU A 133 -7.12 -7.69 -0.89
C LEU A 133 -8.14 -8.71 -1.41
N ILE A 134 -9.37 -8.65 -0.89
CA ILE A 134 -10.45 -9.53 -1.31
C ILE A 134 -10.79 -9.24 -2.77
N ALA A 135 -11.00 -7.97 -3.14
CA ALA A 135 -11.31 -7.60 -4.53
C ALA A 135 -10.21 -7.96 -5.54
N ASP A 136 -8.95 -8.01 -5.12
CA ASP A 136 -7.82 -8.41 -5.97
C ASP A 136 -7.73 -9.94 -6.13
N MET A 137 -8.35 -10.71 -5.23
CA MET A 137 -8.29 -12.17 -5.19
C MET A 137 -9.54 -12.83 -5.75
N ASP A 138 -10.71 -12.30 -5.39
CA ASP A 138 -12.03 -12.68 -5.89
C ASP A 138 -12.12 -12.34 -7.39
N THR A 139 -11.80 -13.34 -8.22
CA THR A 139 -11.70 -13.17 -9.67
C THR A 139 -13.05 -13.41 -10.34
N ASN A 140 -13.90 -14.21 -9.70
CA ASN A 140 -15.22 -14.55 -10.17
C ASN A 140 -16.32 -13.55 -9.69
N CYS A 141 -15.95 -12.63 -8.79
CA CYS A 141 -16.80 -11.62 -8.15
C CYS A 141 -17.98 -12.21 -7.36
N ASP A 142 -17.81 -13.38 -6.76
CA ASP A 142 -18.84 -14.04 -5.95
C ASP A 142 -18.84 -13.56 -4.49
N GLY A 143 -17.84 -12.76 -4.10
CA GLY A 143 -17.71 -12.19 -2.76
C GLY A 143 -17.01 -13.09 -1.75
N GLU A 144 -16.53 -14.26 -2.18
CA GLU A 144 -15.73 -15.19 -1.41
C GLU A 144 -14.38 -15.40 -2.10
N VAL A 145 -13.41 -16.00 -1.40
CA VAL A 145 -12.12 -16.36 -2.02
C VAL A 145 -11.93 -17.86 -1.88
N ASP A 146 -11.98 -18.58 -3.00
CA ASP A 146 -11.78 -20.02 -3.02
C ASP A 146 -10.29 -20.43 -3.09
N TYR A 147 -9.99 -21.71 -2.81
CA TYR A 147 -8.62 -22.22 -2.89
C TYR A 147 -8.00 -22.12 -4.30
N GLY A 148 -8.81 -22.22 -5.35
CA GLY A 148 -8.36 -22.07 -6.73
C GLY A 148 -7.93 -20.63 -7.03
N GLU A 149 -8.75 -19.66 -6.64
CA GLU A 149 -8.47 -18.23 -6.73
C GLU A 149 -7.24 -17.84 -5.92
N LEU A 150 -7.06 -18.42 -4.73
CA LEU A 150 -5.85 -18.23 -3.93
C LEU A 150 -4.58 -18.64 -4.67
N ILE A 151 -4.59 -19.79 -5.35
CA ILE A 151 -3.44 -20.30 -6.11
C ILE A 151 -3.17 -19.42 -7.32
N VAL A 152 -4.23 -19.00 -8.02
CA VAL A 152 -4.13 -18.10 -9.17
C VAL A 152 -3.56 -16.75 -8.73
N ALA A 153 -4.06 -16.17 -7.64
CA ALA A 153 -3.58 -14.93 -7.06
C ALA A 153 -2.11 -15.03 -6.62
N ASP A 154 -1.70 -16.13 -5.97
CA ASP A 154 -0.28 -16.34 -5.62
C ASP A 154 0.62 -16.42 -6.87
N THR A 155 0.15 -17.11 -7.91
CA THR A 155 0.88 -17.28 -9.17
C THR A 155 1.04 -15.96 -9.91
N GLU A 156 -0.03 -15.20 -10.07
CA GLU A 156 -0.02 -13.89 -10.73
C GLU A 156 0.76 -12.85 -9.91
N TYR A 157 0.69 -12.90 -8.59
CA TYR A 157 1.52 -12.07 -7.74
C TYR A 157 3.02 -12.36 -7.94
N ARG A 158 3.44 -13.63 -7.95
CA ARG A 158 4.84 -14.00 -8.22
C ARG A 158 5.29 -13.58 -9.62
N ARG A 159 4.41 -13.72 -10.62
CA ARG A 159 4.67 -13.26 -11.99
C ARG A 159 4.87 -11.76 -12.06
N THR A 160 4.02 -11.01 -11.35
CA THR A 160 4.09 -9.55 -11.27
C THR A 160 5.37 -9.09 -10.58
N LEU A 161 5.77 -9.75 -9.48
CA LEU A 161 7.03 -9.47 -8.81
C LEU A 161 8.24 -9.71 -9.72
N ARG A 162 8.25 -10.84 -10.45
CA ARG A 162 9.33 -11.15 -11.42
C ARG A 162 9.41 -10.10 -12.52
N LYS A 163 8.27 -9.67 -13.07
CA LYS A 163 8.22 -8.59 -14.08
C LYS A 163 8.71 -7.26 -13.53
N LYS A 164 8.28 -6.88 -12.32
CA LYS A 164 8.73 -5.65 -11.65
C LYS A 164 10.24 -5.70 -11.35
N ALA A 165 10.76 -6.82 -10.87
CA ALA A 165 12.18 -7.01 -10.59
C ALA A 165 13.03 -6.97 -11.87
N ALA A 166 12.58 -7.61 -12.96
CA ALA A 166 13.25 -7.56 -14.25
C ALA A 166 13.28 -6.13 -14.81
N ALA A 167 12.16 -5.39 -14.74
CA ALA A 167 12.09 -4.02 -15.20
C ALA A 167 12.99 -3.05 -14.39
N VAL A 168 13.19 -3.33 -13.09
CA VAL A 168 14.12 -2.56 -12.24
C VAL A 168 15.56 -2.88 -12.60
N ALA A 169 15.91 -4.17 -12.78
CA ALA A 169 17.26 -4.58 -13.15
C ALA A 169 17.67 -4.08 -14.54
N GLU A 170 16.74 -4.04 -15.50
CA GLU A 170 17.00 -3.52 -16.84
C GLU A 170 17.17 -1.99 -16.85
N ALA A 171 16.50 -1.27 -15.94
CA ALA A 171 16.67 0.17 -15.77
C ALA A 171 18.00 0.58 -15.09
N GLU A 172 18.66 -0.32 -14.36
CA GLU A 172 19.95 -0.05 -13.69
C GLU A 172 21.18 -0.35 -14.57
N VAL A 173 21.02 -1.03 -15.72
CA VAL A 173 22.15 -1.40 -16.61
C VAL A 173 22.40 -0.35 -17.71
N ASP A 174 21.47 0.58 -17.93
CA ASP A 174 21.54 1.63 -18.95
C ASP A 174 21.77 3.04 -18.35
N SER A 175 22.32 3.12 -17.13
CA SER A 175 22.76 4.36 -16.43
C SER A 175 24.22 4.25 -16.00
#